data_AF-A0A3M2D6Q9-F1
#
_entry.id   AF-A0A3M2D6Q9-F1
#
_cell.length_a   1.000
_cell.length_b   1.000
_cell.length_c   1.000
_cell.angle_alpha   90.00
_cell.angle_beta   90.00
_cell.angle_gamma   90.00
#
_symmetry.space_group_name_H-M   'P 1'
#
loop_
_entity.id
_entity.type
_entity.pdbx_description
1 polymer ?
#
loop_
_entity_poly.entity_id
_entity_poly.type
_entity_poly.pdbx_seq_one_letter_code
_entity_poly.pdbx_strand_id
1 'polypeptide(L)'
;MAAIALAIAACGGDSGEPVADAAPRPDAAPVADASAGIDAAPPDAAAPDATACAAGTPCATNPSAPCRAGVTQCDTGAPVCADGDPVADGTACPAGTCVAGTCTLVVDAAVNLTADALVPGRSCAEAPQYAVDQLTPEGAILATEVVDDCIVPGDEVLLINLQGAPDATVNVGNWELLEVANVDRHQIAFASARTRSYGSAAGSDADVGPEPGQQRVAVIRVPRYAHLVVTETGAITAAAWDGATGGVVAFRADAVTVDGAITATDLGYRSGRWSRSDEQCDDSVQTEAGESITGPAVAQVEANGGGPGGISALTNSSFHNDTPLSATAGHATAGQPGTNGRLRTLGPPGAAYGVGDGSRLTMGSGSGGNLTCDTTVTTPILVEAAPPAAGIVALFGGDITVGATGSITASARDASRDTAASGGYVYLVGDDIALGDGRVTAKGAVAHGGALATAGMDIPASDGYVAIVAYGALSGTSDPPATVVTP
;
A
#
# COMPACT_ATOMS: atom_id res chain seq x y z
N MET A 1 -37.05 4.20 -34.24
CA MET A 1 -36.99 5.47 -35.01
C MET A 1 -36.03 6.37 -34.26
N ALA A 2 -34.86 6.79 -34.74
CA ALA A 2 -34.28 6.78 -36.08
C ALA A 2 -32.79 6.39 -35.98
N ALA A 3 -32.32 5.69 -37.01
CA ALA A 3 -30.95 5.29 -37.22
C ALA A 3 -30.20 6.38 -37.99
N ILE A 4 -28.91 6.58 -37.70
CA ILE A 4 -27.97 7.23 -38.62
C ILE A 4 -26.83 6.25 -38.83
N ALA A 5 -26.79 5.74 -40.06
CA ALA A 5 -25.71 4.98 -40.64
C ALA A 5 -24.75 5.95 -41.34
N LEU A 6 -23.45 5.71 -41.23
CA LEU A 6 -22.49 6.17 -42.23
C LEU A 6 -21.45 5.08 -42.44
N ALA A 7 -21.30 4.68 -43.69
CA ALA A 7 -20.40 3.65 -44.14
C ALA A 7 -19.60 4.14 -45.36
N ILE A 8 -18.45 3.49 -45.56
CA ILE A 8 -17.66 3.32 -46.78
C ILE A 8 -16.57 4.37 -47.06
N ALA A 9 -15.31 3.94 -46.94
CA ALA A 9 -14.39 3.87 -48.07
C ALA A 9 -13.23 2.91 -47.78
N ALA A 10 -13.21 1.79 -48.52
CA ALA A 10 -12.11 0.85 -48.62
C ALA A 10 -11.57 0.89 -50.06
N CYS A 11 -10.24 0.96 -50.19
CA CYS A 11 -9.43 0.54 -51.35
C CYS A 11 -8.17 -0.07 -50.72
N GLY A 12 -7.83 -1.35 -50.91
CA GLY A 12 -7.27 -1.92 -52.14
C GLY A 12 -5.86 -1.34 -52.32
N GLY A 13 -4.75 -2.00 -51.99
CA GLY A 13 -4.36 -3.36 -52.35
C GLY A 13 -3.39 -3.26 -53.53
N ASP A 14 -2.08 -3.33 -53.29
CA ASP A 14 -1.13 -3.73 -54.34
C ASP A 14 0.11 -4.39 -53.73
N SER A 15 0.63 -5.33 -54.50
CA SER A 15 1.51 -6.43 -54.18
C SER A 15 2.78 -6.36 -55.02
N GLY A 16 3.91 -6.79 -54.46
CA GLY A 16 5.02 -7.34 -55.25
C GLY A 16 6.35 -6.58 -55.19
N GLU A 17 7.25 -7.11 -54.33
CA GLU A 17 8.63 -7.61 -54.64
C GLU A 17 9.65 -6.77 -55.45
N PRO A 18 10.97 -7.09 -55.46
CA PRO A 18 11.73 -8.05 -54.65
C PRO A 18 13.03 -7.49 -54.02
N VAL A 19 13.63 -8.35 -53.19
CA VAL A 19 14.99 -8.27 -52.64
C VAL A 19 15.99 -8.89 -53.64
N ALA A 20 17.01 -8.14 -54.03
CA ALA A 20 18.33 -8.55 -54.54
C ALA A 20 19.16 -7.26 -54.62
N ASP A 21 20.45 -7.18 -54.30
CA ASP A 21 21.49 -8.05 -54.81
C ASP A 21 22.76 -7.88 -53.96
N ALA A 22 23.46 -9.00 -53.76
CA ALA A 22 24.76 -9.07 -53.12
C ALA A 22 25.85 -8.82 -54.17
N ALA A 23 26.86 -8.05 -53.81
CA ALA A 23 28.04 -7.79 -54.63
C ALA A 23 29.32 -8.05 -53.81
N PRO A 24 30.44 -8.46 -54.45
CA PRO A 24 31.17 -9.66 -54.07
C PRO A 24 32.51 -9.43 -53.38
N ARG A 25 32.98 -10.50 -52.71
CA ARG A 25 34.39 -10.74 -52.36
C ARG A 25 35.26 -10.81 -53.63
N PRO A 26 36.46 -10.22 -53.62
CA PRO A 26 37.54 -10.63 -54.51
C PRO A 26 38.49 -11.60 -53.80
N ASP A 27 38.58 -12.82 -54.35
CA ASP A 27 39.66 -13.76 -54.09
C ASP A 27 40.92 -13.42 -54.90
N ALA A 28 42.05 -13.50 -54.20
CA ALA A 28 43.36 -14.06 -54.58
C ALA A 28 43.95 -13.86 -55.99
N ALA A 29 45.13 -13.23 -56.02
CA ALA A 29 46.34 -13.65 -56.78
C ALA A 29 47.58 -12.90 -56.23
N PRO A 30 48.82 -13.30 -56.56
CA PRO A 30 49.51 -14.51 -56.10
C PRO A 30 50.84 -14.20 -55.36
N VAL A 31 51.38 -15.28 -54.81
CA VAL A 31 52.69 -15.43 -54.13
C VAL A 31 53.86 -14.91 -54.97
N ALA A 32 54.70 -14.07 -54.36
CA ALA A 32 56.08 -13.83 -54.78
C ALA A 32 57.01 -13.96 -53.56
N ASP A 33 57.90 -14.95 -53.68
CA ASP A 33 59.04 -15.25 -52.84
C ASP A 33 60.16 -14.23 -53.05
N ALA A 34 60.72 -13.71 -51.95
CA ALA A 34 62.03 -13.07 -51.93
C ALA A 34 62.59 -13.09 -50.49
N SER A 35 63.37 -14.11 -50.20
CA SER A 35 64.31 -14.18 -49.07
C SER A 35 65.49 -13.20 -49.22
N ALA A 36 65.69 -12.33 -48.21
CA ALA A 36 66.94 -11.70 -47.74
C ALA A 36 66.50 -10.47 -46.92
N GLY A 37 66.68 -10.34 -45.61
CA GLY A 37 67.88 -10.52 -44.82
C GLY A 37 68.20 -9.17 -44.14
N ILE A 38 68.55 -9.25 -42.86
CA ILE A 38 69.35 -8.27 -42.09
C ILE A 38 68.59 -7.19 -41.27
N ASP A 39 68.75 -7.36 -39.95
CA ASP A 39 68.89 -6.39 -38.86
C ASP A 39 67.72 -5.67 -38.18
N ALA A 40 67.89 -5.64 -36.86
CA ALA A 40 67.35 -4.76 -35.84
C ALA A 40 65.91 -5.00 -35.39
N ALA A 41 65.81 -5.83 -34.34
CA ALA A 41 64.71 -5.73 -33.37
C ALA A 41 64.56 -4.26 -32.91
N PRO A 42 63.37 -3.64 -33.02
CA PRO A 42 63.08 -2.46 -32.24
C PRO A 42 63.09 -2.88 -30.76
N PRO A 43 63.67 -2.07 -29.86
CA PRO A 43 63.56 -2.35 -28.43
C PRO A 43 62.08 -2.43 -28.08
N ASP A 44 61.71 -3.48 -27.33
CA ASP A 44 60.44 -3.59 -26.64
C ASP A 44 60.08 -2.21 -26.08
N ALA A 45 59.09 -1.58 -26.70
CA ALA A 45 58.39 -0.49 -26.06
C ALA A 45 57.78 -1.14 -24.82
N ALA A 46 58.46 -0.96 -23.68
CA ALA A 46 58.01 -1.39 -22.38
C ALA A 46 56.50 -1.14 -22.33
N ALA A 47 55.73 -2.23 -22.23
CA ALA A 47 54.32 -2.15 -21.92
C ALA A 47 54.20 -1.14 -20.76
N PRO A 48 53.29 -0.15 -20.84
CA PRO A 48 53.15 0.83 -19.77
C PRO A 48 53.09 0.04 -18.46
N ASP A 49 54.06 0.28 -17.58
CA ASP A 49 54.17 -0.35 -16.27
C ASP A 49 52.75 -0.48 -15.74
N ALA A 50 52.26 -1.72 -15.62
CA ALA A 50 50.95 -1.98 -15.05
C ALA A 50 50.96 -1.30 -13.69
N THR A 51 50.27 -0.17 -13.57
CA THR A 51 50.26 0.66 -12.37
C THR A 51 49.98 -0.27 -11.21
N ALA A 52 51.00 -0.52 -10.40
CA ALA A 52 50.94 -1.55 -9.38
C ALA A 52 49.74 -1.24 -8.48
N CYS A 53 48.76 -2.14 -8.46
CA CYS A 53 47.56 -1.97 -7.68
C CYS A 53 47.96 -1.93 -6.19
N ALA A 54 47.79 -0.76 -5.57
CA ALA A 54 48.11 -0.56 -4.15
C ALA A 54 46.92 -0.97 -3.28
N ALA A 55 46.89 -2.25 -2.90
CA ALA A 55 45.84 -2.78 -2.02
C ALA A 55 45.78 -2.01 -0.70
N GLY A 56 44.57 -1.80 -0.17
CA GLY A 56 44.32 -1.07 1.08
C GLY A 56 44.28 0.45 0.95
N THR A 57 44.50 1.01 -0.25
CA THR A 57 44.38 2.46 -0.45
C THR A 57 42.91 2.88 -0.36
N PRO A 58 42.58 3.99 0.34
CA PRO A 58 41.21 4.48 0.41
C PRO A 58 40.60 4.73 -0.95
N CYS A 59 39.32 4.39 -1.10
CA CYS A 59 38.52 4.67 -2.30
C CYS A 59 37.10 5.05 -1.88
N ALA A 60 36.34 5.69 -2.77
CA ALA A 60 35.07 6.34 -2.41
C ALA A 60 33.81 5.64 -2.96
N THR A 61 33.98 4.57 -3.76
CA THR A 61 32.89 3.93 -4.51
C THR A 61 32.67 2.48 -4.07
N ASN A 62 32.80 2.22 -2.76
CA ASN A 62 32.57 0.89 -2.21
C ASN A 62 31.06 0.58 -2.10
N PRO A 63 30.67 -0.71 -2.13
CA PRO A 63 29.26 -1.11 -2.13
C PRO A 63 28.43 -0.59 -0.95
N SER A 64 29.00 -0.58 0.26
CA SER A 64 28.30 -0.17 1.49
C SER A 64 28.60 1.27 1.91
N ALA A 65 29.03 2.12 0.98
CA ALA A 65 29.19 3.55 1.26
C ALA A 65 27.83 4.19 1.64
N PRO A 66 27.78 5.14 2.60
CA PRO A 66 28.90 5.70 3.33
C PRO A 66 29.26 4.93 4.62
N CYS A 67 28.60 3.82 4.92
CA CYS A 67 28.73 3.15 6.21
C CYS A 67 29.94 2.22 6.34
N ARG A 68 30.62 1.92 5.24
CA ARG A 68 31.95 1.28 5.26
C ARG A 68 32.95 2.17 4.56
N ALA A 69 34.17 2.23 5.09
CA ALA A 69 35.27 2.89 4.40
C ALA A 69 35.64 2.06 3.16
N GLY A 70 35.80 2.70 2.01
CA GLY A 70 36.25 2.00 0.81
C GLY A 70 37.75 1.71 0.87
N VAL A 71 38.14 0.48 0.57
CA VAL A 71 39.53 0.05 0.41
C VAL A 71 39.73 -0.60 -0.95
N THR A 72 40.84 -0.27 -1.60
CA THR A 72 41.18 -0.85 -2.90
C THR A 72 41.61 -2.31 -2.70
N GLN A 73 40.92 -3.25 -3.35
CA GLN A 73 41.33 -4.65 -3.47
C GLN A 73 41.95 -4.90 -4.85
N CYS A 74 42.91 -5.81 -4.91
CA CYS A 74 43.74 -6.05 -6.10
C CYS A 74 43.70 -7.52 -6.58
N ASP A 75 42.79 -8.32 -6.03
CA ASP A 75 42.78 -9.78 -6.22
C ASP A 75 42.51 -10.21 -7.67
N THR A 76 41.91 -9.34 -8.48
CA THR A 76 41.62 -9.57 -9.91
C THR A 76 42.66 -8.96 -10.86
N GLY A 77 43.74 -8.38 -10.33
CA GLY A 77 44.77 -7.67 -11.11
C GLY A 77 44.39 -6.24 -11.51
N ALA A 78 43.14 -5.83 -11.31
CA ALA A 78 42.67 -4.44 -11.44
C ALA A 78 42.20 -3.91 -10.07
N PRO A 79 42.41 -2.62 -9.75
CA PRO A 79 41.93 -2.02 -8.52
C PRO A 79 40.39 -1.99 -8.51
N VAL A 80 39.79 -2.71 -7.57
CA VAL A 80 38.34 -2.65 -7.29
C VAL A 80 38.15 -2.03 -5.92
N CYS A 81 37.26 -1.05 -5.81
CA CYS A 81 36.90 -0.50 -4.51
C CYS A 81 35.96 -1.48 -3.79
N ALA A 82 36.39 -1.99 -2.65
CA ALA A 82 35.62 -2.92 -1.83
C ALA A 82 35.35 -2.32 -0.45
N ASP A 83 34.43 -2.94 0.27
CA ASP A 83 34.12 -2.58 1.65
C ASP A 83 35.29 -2.92 2.58
N GLY A 84 35.76 -1.92 3.31
CA GLY A 84 36.70 -2.05 4.41
C GLY A 84 35.99 -2.01 5.77
N ASP A 85 36.68 -1.43 6.74
CA ASP A 85 36.17 -1.31 8.11
C ASP A 85 34.88 -0.45 8.16
N PRO A 86 33.95 -0.77 9.07
CA PRO A 86 32.82 0.11 9.37
C PRO A 86 33.28 1.53 9.71
N VAL A 87 32.57 2.53 9.19
CA VAL A 87 32.70 3.89 9.70
C VAL A 87 32.12 3.97 11.11
N ALA A 88 32.46 5.05 11.84
CA ALA A 88 31.95 5.24 13.20
C ALA A 88 30.42 5.26 13.24
N ASP A 89 29.85 4.61 14.26
CA ASP A 89 28.41 4.61 14.50
C ASP A 89 27.89 6.04 14.68
N GLY A 90 26.68 6.29 14.16
CA GLY A 90 26.06 7.62 14.17
C GLY A 90 26.47 8.52 13.00
N THR A 91 27.37 8.07 12.12
CA THR A 91 27.64 8.77 10.86
C THR A 91 26.37 8.81 10.01
N ALA A 92 25.99 9.98 9.51
CA ALA A 92 24.80 10.11 8.66
C ALA A 92 24.95 9.33 7.35
N CYS A 93 23.89 8.67 6.93
CA CYS A 93 23.79 8.00 5.64
C CYS A 93 22.45 8.38 4.96
N PRO A 94 22.29 8.12 3.65
CA PRO A 94 21.13 8.62 2.90
C PRO A 94 19.76 8.22 3.43
N ALA A 95 19.66 7.18 4.26
CA ALA A 95 18.40 6.66 4.79
C ALA A 95 18.44 6.47 6.33
N GLY A 96 19.36 7.12 7.05
CA GLY A 96 19.47 6.99 8.50
C GLY A 96 20.87 7.28 9.04
N THR A 97 21.35 6.42 9.94
CA THR A 97 22.71 6.48 10.48
C THR A 97 23.42 5.16 10.35
N CYS A 98 24.73 5.20 10.19
CA CYS A 98 25.55 4.02 10.16
C CYS A 98 25.57 3.35 11.54
N VAL A 99 25.23 2.07 11.57
CA VAL A 99 25.32 1.20 12.74
C VAL A 99 26.01 -0.07 12.29
N ALA A 100 27.19 -0.36 12.87
CA ALA A 100 28.01 -1.53 12.56
C ALA A 100 28.31 -1.72 11.05
N GLY A 101 28.38 -0.63 10.29
CA GLY A 101 28.67 -0.65 8.85
C GLY A 101 27.45 -0.71 7.93
N THR A 102 26.23 -0.65 8.48
CA THR A 102 24.97 -0.65 7.72
C THR A 102 24.21 0.66 7.93
N CYS A 103 23.65 1.22 6.87
CA CYS A 103 22.77 2.38 6.96
C CYS A 103 21.43 1.96 7.58
N THR A 104 21.18 2.38 8.82
CA THR A 104 20.04 1.93 9.61
C THR A 104 19.15 3.12 9.99
N LEU A 105 17.85 2.99 9.71
CA LEU A 105 16.81 3.84 10.29
C LEU A 105 16.30 3.17 11.57
N VAL A 106 16.40 3.88 12.69
CA VAL A 106 15.84 3.43 13.98
C VAL A 106 14.60 4.27 14.29
N VAL A 107 13.47 3.61 14.47
CA VAL A 107 12.21 4.22 14.92
C VAL A 107 12.01 3.83 16.39
N ASP A 108 12.17 4.78 17.29
CA ASP A 108 12.08 4.58 18.75
C ASP A 108 10.93 5.35 19.42
N ALA A 109 10.13 6.05 18.61
CA ALA A 109 8.88 6.69 18.98
C ALA A 109 7.81 6.45 17.90
N ALA A 110 6.59 6.91 18.15
CA ALA A 110 5.53 6.88 17.16
C ALA A 110 5.83 7.86 16.00
N VAL A 111 5.73 7.37 14.78
CA VAL A 111 5.89 8.13 13.54
C VAL A 111 4.73 7.84 12.59
N ASN A 112 4.24 8.88 11.94
CA ASN A 112 3.24 8.82 10.90
C ASN A 112 3.92 9.13 9.56
N LEU A 113 4.06 8.13 8.69
CA LEU A 113 4.75 8.28 7.41
C LEU A 113 4.11 9.34 6.50
N THR A 114 2.82 9.65 6.66
CA THR A 114 2.16 10.67 5.83
C THR A 114 2.34 12.10 6.35
N ALA A 115 2.99 12.28 7.50
CA ALA A 115 3.16 13.58 8.15
C ALA A 115 4.61 13.86 8.57
N ASP A 116 5.35 12.84 8.97
CA ASP A 116 6.69 12.98 9.52
C ASP A 116 7.76 12.73 8.47
N ALA A 117 8.81 13.55 8.49
CA ALA A 117 10.05 13.37 7.72
C ALA A 117 11.04 12.58 8.56
N LEU A 118 11.49 11.40 8.10
CA LEU A 118 12.40 10.54 8.87
C LEU A 118 13.83 10.59 8.33
N VAL A 119 13.96 10.71 7.01
CA VAL A 119 15.25 10.66 6.33
C VAL A 119 15.86 12.07 6.16
N PRO A 120 17.14 12.28 6.56
CA PRO A 120 17.82 13.55 6.33
C PRO A 120 17.89 13.93 4.85
N GLY A 121 17.64 15.20 4.55
CA GLY A 121 17.69 15.73 3.18
C GLY A 121 16.33 15.79 2.47
N ARG A 122 15.26 15.34 3.14
CA ARG A 122 13.88 15.66 2.77
C ARG A 122 13.18 16.44 3.87
N SER A 123 12.34 17.39 3.46
CA SER A 123 11.52 18.20 4.38
C SER A 123 10.05 17.77 4.41
N CYS A 124 9.63 17.07 3.37
CA CYS A 124 8.32 16.46 3.25
C CYS A 124 8.13 15.24 4.16
N ALA A 125 6.88 14.81 4.29
CA ALA A 125 6.54 13.52 4.88
C ALA A 125 7.30 12.36 4.20
N GLU A 126 7.47 11.26 4.89
CA GLU A 126 8.24 10.12 4.38
C GLU A 126 7.49 9.34 3.28
N ALA A 127 6.17 9.24 3.38
CA ALA A 127 5.27 8.61 2.40
C ALA A 127 4.06 9.53 2.10
N PRO A 128 4.27 10.71 1.50
CA PRO A 128 3.18 11.61 1.13
C PRO A 128 2.22 10.93 0.16
N GLN A 129 0.94 11.26 0.29
CA GLN A 129 -0.14 10.65 -0.49
C GLN A 129 -0.89 11.72 -1.27
N TYR A 130 -1.15 11.42 -2.54
CA TYR A 130 -1.80 12.34 -3.47
C TYR A 130 -2.99 11.66 -4.12
N ALA A 131 -4.17 12.28 -4.06
CA ALA A 131 -5.30 11.84 -4.85
C ALA A 131 -5.03 12.09 -6.33
N VAL A 132 -5.36 11.11 -7.17
CA VAL A 132 -5.24 11.20 -8.61
C VAL A 132 -6.52 11.79 -9.18
N ASP A 133 -6.37 12.83 -10.00
CA ASP A 133 -7.45 13.43 -10.78
C ASP A 133 -7.63 12.70 -12.12
N GLN A 134 -6.51 12.38 -12.81
CA GLN A 134 -6.54 11.69 -14.10
C GLN A 134 -5.32 10.78 -14.29
N LEU A 135 -5.45 9.80 -15.17
CA LEU A 135 -4.40 8.84 -15.50
C LEU A 135 -4.08 8.85 -17.01
N THR A 136 -2.80 8.69 -17.33
CA THR A 136 -2.29 8.46 -18.70
C THR A 136 -1.43 7.19 -18.71
N PRO A 137 -1.18 6.52 -19.85
CA PRO A 137 -0.46 5.25 -19.85
C PRO A 137 0.87 5.27 -19.07
N GLU A 138 1.59 6.40 -19.08
CA GLU A 138 2.89 6.58 -18.42
C GLU A 138 2.85 7.68 -17.36
N GLY A 139 1.69 8.00 -16.77
CA GLY A 139 1.63 9.07 -15.78
C GLY A 139 0.31 9.23 -15.03
N ALA A 140 0.35 10.16 -14.09
CA ALA A 140 -0.80 10.58 -13.29
C ALA A 140 -0.83 12.11 -13.20
N ILE A 141 -2.05 12.66 -13.24
CA ILE A 141 -2.33 14.06 -12.89
C ILE A 141 -2.95 14.04 -11.50
N LEU A 142 -2.33 14.75 -10.56
CA LEU A 142 -2.72 14.79 -9.16
C LEU A 142 -3.67 15.95 -8.88
N ALA A 143 -4.59 15.74 -7.92
CA ALA A 143 -5.53 16.77 -7.47
C ALA A 143 -4.81 17.94 -6.77
N THR A 144 -3.65 17.68 -6.16
CA THR A 144 -2.80 18.66 -5.51
C THR A 144 -1.41 18.68 -6.14
N GLU A 145 -0.78 19.85 -6.12
CA GLU A 145 0.59 20.02 -6.61
C GLU A 145 1.58 19.28 -5.68
N VAL A 146 2.56 18.60 -6.29
CA VAL A 146 3.72 18.10 -5.56
C VAL A 146 4.61 19.29 -5.23
N VAL A 147 4.79 19.54 -3.94
CA VAL A 147 5.70 20.58 -3.44
C VAL A 147 7.11 20.02 -3.25
N ASP A 148 8.10 20.85 -3.57
CA ASP A 148 9.53 20.66 -3.30
C ASP A 148 10.02 19.21 -3.52
N ASP A 149 10.45 18.54 -2.44
CA ASP A 149 11.13 17.24 -2.42
C ASP A 149 10.19 16.07 -2.06
N CYS A 150 8.87 16.29 -2.06
CA CYS A 150 7.87 15.26 -1.73
C CYS A 150 7.97 14.02 -2.60
N ILE A 151 8.04 14.22 -3.92
CA ILE A 151 8.24 13.17 -4.90
C ILE A 151 9.19 13.74 -5.95
N VAL A 152 10.26 13.03 -6.25
CA VAL A 152 11.29 13.44 -7.21
C VAL A 152 11.61 12.29 -8.17
N PRO A 153 12.25 12.56 -9.32
CA PRO A 153 12.74 11.51 -10.21
C PRO A 153 13.58 10.46 -9.48
N GLY A 154 13.34 9.18 -9.77
CA GLY A 154 13.96 8.02 -9.13
C GLY A 154 13.25 7.52 -7.87
N ASP A 155 12.24 8.23 -7.35
CA ASP A 155 11.40 7.68 -6.28
C ASP A 155 10.55 6.51 -6.80
N GLU A 156 10.35 5.51 -5.95
CA GLU A 156 9.32 4.48 -6.13
C GLU A 156 8.01 4.98 -5.54
N VAL A 157 6.90 4.76 -6.26
CA VAL A 157 5.55 5.08 -5.79
C VAL A 157 4.62 3.89 -5.95
N LEU A 158 3.69 3.76 -5.01
CA LEU A 158 2.54 2.87 -5.07
C LEU A 158 1.36 3.64 -5.69
N LEU A 159 0.91 3.20 -6.85
CA LEU A 159 -0.37 3.62 -7.43
C LEU A 159 -1.44 2.60 -7.01
N ILE A 160 -2.54 3.04 -6.40
CA ILE A 160 -3.56 2.13 -5.87
C ILE A 160 -4.98 2.71 -6.00
N ASN A 161 -5.94 1.90 -6.43
CA ASN A 161 -7.37 2.23 -6.32
C ASN A 161 -7.90 1.86 -4.93
N LEU A 162 -8.18 2.87 -4.11
CA LEU A 162 -8.60 2.77 -2.72
C LEU A 162 -10.12 2.69 -2.56
N GLN A 163 -10.95 3.13 -3.50
CA GLN A 163 -12.42 3.04 -3.40
C GLN A 163 -13.05 3.23 -4.78
N GLY A 164 -14.11 2.48 -5.07
CA GLY A 164 -14.85 2.60 -6.32
C GLY A 164 -15.98 3.62 -6.25
N ALA A 165 -16.43 4.04 -7.43
CA ALA A 165 -17.74 4.65 -7.58
C ALA A 165 -18.84 3.62 -7.25
N PRO A 166 -20.07 4.08 -6.88
CA PRO A 166 -21.20 3.19 -6.66
C PRO A 166 -21.40 2.20 -7.81
N ASP A 167 -21.57 0.93 -7.46
CA ASP A 167 -21.73 -0.21 -8.39
C ASP A 167 -20.54 -0.49 -9.34
N ALA A 168 -19.41 0.20 -9.17
CA ALA A 168 -18.24 0.11 -10.04
C ALA A 168 -16.97 -0.21 -9.24
N THR A 169 -16.87 -1.45 -8.76
CA THR A 169 -15.77 -1.89 -7.88
C THR A 169 -14.77 -2.85 -8.52
N VAL A 170 -14.91 -3.12 -9.82
CA VAL A 170 -14.15 -4.17 -10.51
C VAL A 170 -12.63 -3.98 -10.44
N ASN A 171 -12.16 -2.73 -10.40
CA ASN A 171 -10.74 -2.37 -10.33
C ASN A 171 -10.29 -1.91 -8.93
N VAL A 172 -11.17 -1.93 -7.92
CA VAL A 172 -10.80 -1.54 -6.56
C VAL A 172 -9.77 -2.50 -6.00
N GLY A 173 -8.75 -1.93 -5.40
CA GLY A 173 -7.57 -2.61 -4.89
C GLY A 173 -6.53 -2.99 -5.95
N ASN A 174 -6.74 -2.70 -7.24
CA ASN A 174 -5.66 -2.77 -8.20
C ASN A 174 -4.53 -1.82 -7.76
N TRP A 175 -3.30 -2.30 -7.85
CA TRP A 175 -2.12 -1.57 -7.44
C TRP A 175 -0.89 -1.91 -8.28
N GLU A 176 0.05 -0.97 -8.40
CA GLU A 176 1.35 -1.15 -9.05
C GLU A 176 2.43 -0.34 -8.33
N LEU A 177 3.67 -0.84 -8.33
CA LEU A 177 4.86 -0.06 -7.98
C LEU A 177 5.48 0.50 -9.26
N LEU A 178 5.75 1.80 -9.27
CA LEU A 178 6.23 2.53 -10.43
C LEU A 178 7.40 3.43 -10.01
N GLU A 179 8.42 3.53 -10.85
CA GLU A 179 9.49 4.52 -10.68
C GLU A 179 9.08 5.84 -11.33
N VAL A 180 9.33 6.95 -10.63
CA VAL A 180 9.05 8.30 -11.11
C VAL A 180 10.17 8.74 -12.06
N ALA A 181 9.82 9.09 -13.29
CA ALA A 181 10.75 9.65 -14.27
C ALA A 181 10.85 11.17 -14.18
N ASN A 182 9.71 11.85 -14.00
CA ASN A 182 9.65 13.31 -13.91
C ASN A 182 8.46 13.77 -13.08
N VAL A 183 8.61 14.93 -12.43
CA VAL A 183 7.52 15.63 -11.75
C VAL A 183 7.46 17.07 -12.26
N ASP A 184 6.30 17.50 -12.75
CA ASP A 184 5.98 18.90 -13.06
C ASP A 184 4.69 19.28 -12.35
N ARG A 185 4.83 19.84 -11.14
CA ARG A 185 3.73 20.32 -10.29
C ARG A 185 2.71 19.22 -10.00
N HIS A 186 1.60 19.18 -10.74
CA HIS A 186 0.55 18.17 -10.61
C HIS A 186 0.83 16.90 -11.42
N GLN A 187 1.77 16.93 -12.36
CA GLN A 187 2.00 15.82 -13.28
C GLN A 187 3.17 14.97 -12.81
N ILE A 188 2.93 13.67 -12.66
CA ILE A 188 3.95 12.66 -12.46
C ILE A 188 4.03 11.83 -13.73
N ALA A 189 5.22 11.75 -14.32
CA ALA A 189 5.55 10.80 -15.36
C ALA A 189 6.27 9.60 -14.74
N PHE A 190 5.87 8.39 -15.12
CA PHE A 190 6.50 7.14 -14.71
C PHE A 190 7.57 6.73 -15.72
N ALA A 191 8.59 6.02 -15.25
CA ALA A 191 9.67 5.50 -16.10
C ALA A 191 9.20 4.34 -17.00
N SER A 192 8.06 3.74 -16.69
CA SER A 192 7.44 2.67 -17.49
C SER A 192 5.92 2.85 -17.56
N ALA A 193 5.32 2.30 -18.61
CA ALA A 193 3.88 2.31 -18.78
C ALA A 193 3.20 1.44 -17.72
N ARG A 194 2.07 1.93 -17.20
CA ARG A 194 1.16 1.19 -16.32
C ARG A 194 0.60 -0.03 -17.06
N THR A 195 0.42 -1.12 -16.34
CA THR A 195 -0.11 -2.38 -16.87
C THR A 195 -1.51 -2.68 -16.36
N ARG A 196 -1.99 -1.97 -15.32
CA ARG A 196 -3.34 -2.12 -14.77
C ARG A 196 -4.20 -0.90 -15.06
N SER A 197 -5.50 -1.08 -14.86
CA SER A 197 -6.52 -0.04 -15.00
C SER A 197 -7.21 0.22 -13.68
N TYR A 198 -7.65 1.46 -13.49
CA TYR A 198 -8.10 1.97 -12.19
C TYR A 198 -9.48 2.67 -12.26
N GLY A 199 -10.09 2.71 -13.44
CA GLY A 199 -11.38 3.34 -13.70
C GLY A 199 -12.60 2.47 -13.37
N SER A 200 -13.79 2.98 -13.69
CA SER A 200 -15.08 2.37 -13.33
C SER A 200 -15.39 1.04 -14.03
N ALA A 201 -14.74 0.74 -15.15
CA ALA A 201 -14.92 -0.49 -15.91
C ALA A 201 -13.62 -1.28 -16.06
N ALA A 202 -13.72 -2.59 -16.25
CA ALA A 202 -12.56 -3.45 -16.48
C ALA A 202 -11.76 -2.97 -17.70
N GLY A 203 -10.44 -2.79 -17.53
CA GLY A 203 -9.55 -2.30 -18.59
C GLY A 203 -9.71 -0.81 -18.94
N SER A 204 -10.37 -0.01 -18.09
CA SER A 204 -10.61 1.43 -18.30
C SER A 204 -10.05 2.26 -17.15
N ASP A 205 -9.64 3.50 -17.45
CA ASP A 205 -9.30 4.55 -16.47
C ASP A 205 -10.37 5.67 -16.41
N ALA A 206 -11.58 5.39 -16.92
CA ALA A 206 -12.70 6.33 -16.83
C ALA A 206 -13.12 6.58 -15.38
N ASP A 207 -13.61 7.79 -15.10
CA ASP A 207 -14.16 8.22 -13.82
C ASP A 207 -13.19 8.15 -12.64
N VAL A 208 -11.87 8.17 -12.87
CA VAL A 208 -10.88 8.44 -11.83
C VAL A 208 -11.02 9.89 -11.36
N GLY A 209 -10.91 10.11 -10.05
CA GLY A 209 -10.90 11.45 -9.46
C GLY A 209 -11.19 11.48 -7.96
N PRO A 210 -10.95 12.63 -7.29
CA PRO A 210 -11.10 12.77 -5.85
C PRO A 210 -12.56 12.99 -5.39
N GLU A 211 -13.50 13.29 -6.29
CA GLU A 211 -14.84 13.77 -5.93
C GLU A 211 -15.87 12.65 -5.71
N PRO A 212 -16.84 12.76 -4.78
CA PRO A 212 -17.88 11.75 -4.53
C PRO A 212 -18.46 11.12 -5.80
N GLY A 213 -18.44 9.78 -5.87
CA GLY A 213 -18.93 9.03 -7.04
C GLY A 213 -17.91 8.75 -8.14
N GLN A 214 -16.63 9.07 -7.92
CA GLN A 214 -15.50 8.69 -8.79
C GLN A 214 -14.67 7.55 -8.18
N GLN A 215 -13.75 6.98 -8.96
CA GLN A 215 -12.73 6.03 -8.49
C GLN A 215 -11.64 6.77 -7.74
N ARG A 216 -11.45 6.43 -6.47
CA ARG A 216 -10.43 6.99 -5.59
C ARG A 216 -9.12 6.30 -5.82
N VAL A 217 -8.27 6.91 -6.62
CA VAL A 217 -6.93 6.42 -6.90
C VAL A 217 -5.94 7.33 -6.19
N ALA A 218 -4.94 6.74 -5.55
CA ALA A 218 -3.88 7.47 -4.86
C ALA A 218 -2.50 7.09 -5.40
N VAL A 219 -1.61 8.08 -5.45
CA VAL A 219 -0.16 7.89 -5.56
C VAL A 219 0.44 8.09 -4.18
N ILE A 220 1.21 7.10 -3.72
CA ILE A 220 1.85 7.08 -2.40
C ILE A 220 3.34 6.86 -2.61
N ARG A 221 4.20 7.76 -2.12
CA ARG A 221 5.65 7.50 -2.15
C ARG A 221 5.98 6.27 -1.30
N VAL A 222 6.80 5.37 -1.83
CA VAL A 222 7.31 4.20 -1.12
C VAL A 222 8.76 4.48 -0.72
N PRO A 223 9.02 4.94 0.52
CA PRO A 223 10.38 5.19 0.97
C PRO A 223 11.18 3.88 1.01
N ARG A 224 12.49 3.97 0.75
CA ARG A 224 13.41 2.81 0.75
C ARG A 224 14.48 2.95 1.82
N TYR A 225 14.63 1.91 2.63
CA TYR A 225 15.67 1.81 3.66
C TYR A 225 16.62 0.65 3.36
N ALA A 226 17.89 0.75 3.76
CA ALA A 226 18.77 -0.42 3.75
C ALA A 226 18.41 -1.35 4.93
N HIS A 227 18.35 -0.80 6.14
CA HIS A 227 17.88 -1.51 7.32
C HIS A 227 16.92 -0.63 8.12
N LEU A 228 15.76 -1.17 8.48
CA LEU A 228 14.77 -0.53 9.34
C LEU A 228 14.63 -1.30 10.65
N VAL A 229 14.79 -0.61 11.78
CA VAL A 229 14.57 -1.17 13.11
C VAL A 229 13.46 -0.37 13.80
N VAL A 230 12.36 -1.02 14.12
CA VAL A 230 11.30 -0.47 14.98
C VAL A 230 11.50 -1.03 16.38
N THR A 231 11.97 -0.21 17.31
CA THR A 231 12.24 -0.66 18.69
C THR A 231 10.95 -0.90 19.46
N GLU A 232 11.01 -1.49 20.65
CA GLU A 232 9.83 -1.76 21.51
C GLU A 232 8.95 -0.52 21.78
N THR A 233 9.52 0.69 21.78
CA THR A 233 8.80 1.95 21.96
C THR A 233 8.43 2.64 20.65
N GLY A 234 8.96 2.15 19.54
CA GLY A 234 8.70 2.65 18.20
C GLY A 234 7.36 2.19 17.65
N ALA A 235 6.71 3.06 16.86
CA ALA A 235 5.53 2.69 16.11
C ALA A 235 5.50 3.40 14.75
N ILE A 236 5.22 2.67 13.67
CA ILE A 236 5.02 3.21 12.33
C ILE A 236 3.55 3.14 11.97
N THR A 237 2.98 4.26 11.56
CA THR A 237 1.58 4.38 11.12
C THR A 237 1.44 5.34 9.93
N ALA A 238 0.21 5.62 9.50
CA ALA A 238 -0.13 6.55 8.43
C ALA A 238 -1.37 7.39 8.82
N ALA A 239 -1.72 8.40 8.04
CA ALA A 239 -3.03 9.03 8.14
C ALA A 239 -4.16 8.01 7.87
N ALA A 240 -5.27 8.16 8.60
CA ALA A 240 -6.50 7.42 8.32
C ALA A 240 -7.12 7.86 6.99
N TRP A 241 -7.94 6.98 6.41
CA TRP A 241 -8.75 7.27 5.24
C TRP A 241 -9.64 8.51 5.45
N ASP A 242 -9.55 9.49 4.54
CA ASP A 242 -10.31 10.74 4.61
C ASP A 242 -11.48 10.81 3.61
N GLY A 243 -11.58 9.84 2.70
CA GLY A 243 -12.54 9.84 1.59
C GLY A 243 -11.88 10.05 0.21
N ALA A 244 -10.59 10.36 0.18
CA ALA A 244 -9.80 10.52 -1.03
C ALA A 244 -8.45 9.78 -0.97
N THR A 245 -7.72 9.88 0.13
CA THR A 245 -6.44 9.20 0.40
C THR A 245 -6.38 8.71 1.84
N GLY A 246 -5.24 8.17 2.27
CA GLY A 246 -5.03 7.64 3.61
C GLY A 246 -5.29 6.13 3.70
N GLY A 247 -5.09 5.58 4.90
CA GLY A 247 -5.36 4.18 5.19
C GLY A 247 -4.29 3.20 4.73
N VAL A 248 -3.13 3.68 4.27
CA VAL A 248 -2.05 2.81 3.75
C VAL A 248 -0.71 3.15 4.39
N VAL A 249 -0.10 2.15 5.01
CA VAL A 249 1.31 2.15 5.41
C VAL A 249 2.08 1.35 4.37
N ALA A 250 2.96 2.00 3.60
CA ALA A 250 3.77 1.34 2.58
C ALA A 250 5.22 1.83 2.61
N PHE A 251 6.17 0.91 2.57
CA PHE A 251 7.59 1.20 2.43
C PHE A 251 8.38 -0.03 1.94
N ARG A 252 9.61 0.20 1.52
CA ARG A 252 10.59 -0.82 1.13
C ARG A 252 11.80 -0.81 2.06
N ALA A 253 12.34 -1.98 2.38
CA ALA A 253 13.64 -2.07 3.03
C ALA A 253 14.42 -3.31 2.62
N ASP A 254 15.76 -3.28 2.62
CA ASP A 254 16.51 -4.52 2.38
C ASP A 254 16.46 -5.46 3.60
N ALA A 255 16.33 -4.90 4.82
CA ALA A 255 16.02 -5.64 6.05
C ALA A 255 15.09 -4.86 6.99
N VAL A 256 14.18 -5.57 7.67
CA VAL A 256 13.24 -5.03 8.66
C VAL A 256 13.28 -5.84 9.94
N THR A 257 13.54 -5.18 11.07
CA THR A 257 13.38 -5.74 12.41
C THR A 257 12.29 -4.99 13.17
N VAL A 258 11.28 -5.71 13.66
CA VAL A 258 10.14 -5.12 14.36
C VAL A 258 10.05 -5.67 15.77
N ASP A 259 10.44 -4.87 16.77
CA ASP A 259 10.20 -5.13 18.20
C ASP A 259 9.07 -4.24 18.76
N GLY A 260 8.69 -3.18 18.04
CA GLY A 260 7.53 -2.31 18.32
C GLY A 260 6.32 -2.61 17.44
N ALA A 261 5.71 -1.57 16.86
CA ALA A 261 4.50 -1.72 16.05
C ALA A 261 4.64 -1.15 14.63
N ILE A 262 4.12 -1.87 13.64
CA ILE A 262 3.77 -1.32 12.34
C ILE A 262 2.26 -1.51 12.20
N THR A 263 1.49 -0.42 12.10
CA THR A 263 0.04 -0.48 12.28
C THR A 263 -0.75 0.38 11.30
N ALA A 264 -1.77 -0.25 10.72
CA ALA A 264 -2.90 0.40 10.05
C ALA A 264 -4.23 0.16 10.79
N THR A 265 -4.19 -0.06 12.11
CA THR A 265 -5.39 -0.17 12.94
C THR A 265 -6.20 1.13 12.89
N ASP A 266 -7.51 0.99 12.66
CA ASP A 266 -8.48 2.10 12.60
C ASP A 266 -8.16 3.17 11.52
N LEU A 267 -7.38 2.81 10.49
CA LEU A 267 -7.04 3.72 9.38
C LEU A 267 -7.87 3.51 8.11
N GLY A 268 -8.73 2.49 8.07
CA GLY A 268 -9.54 2.11 6.90
C GLY A 268 -10.86 2.89 6.78
N TYR A 269 -11.83 2.32 6.06
CA TYR A 269 -13.10 3.01 5.79
C TYR A 269 -13.86 3.40 7.07
N ARG A 270 -14.53 4.55 7.02
CA ARG A 270 -15.23 5.13 8.17
C ARG A 270 -16.50 4.36 8.51
N SER A 271 -16.82 4.31 9.79
CA SER A 271 -18.11 3.78 10.24
C SER A 271 -19.25 4.77 9.98
N GLY A 272 -20.46 4.24 9.79
CA GLY A 272 -21.67 5.03 9.63
C GLY A 272 -22.03 5.78 10.92
N ARG A 273 -22.59 6.98 10.79
CA ARG A 273 -23.01 7.79 11.93
C ARG A 273 -24.22 7.22 12.65
N TRP A 274 -24.20 7.39 13.96
CA TRP A 274 -25.20 6.92 14.91
C TRP A 274 -26.30 7.94 15.10
N SER A 275 -27.53 7.50 15.34
CA SER A 275 -28.59 8.38 15.84
C SER A 275 -28.39 8.59 17.33
N ARG A 276 -28.01 9.82 17.71
CA ARG A 276 -28.04 10.28 19.10
C ARG A 276 -29.39 10.96 19.37
N SER A 277 -30.25 10.31 20.15
CA SER A 277 -31.55 10.83 20.59
C SER A 277 -31.44 11.46 21.98
N ASP A 278 -32.54 12.07 22.43
CA ASP A 278 -32.67 12.69 23.74
C ASP A 278 -32.80 11.66 24.88
N GLU A 279 -33.13 12.11 26.09
CA GLU A 279 -33.29 11.26 27.27
C GLU A 279 -34.43 10.22 27.15
N GLN A 280 -35.42 10.46 26.28
CA GLN A 280 -36.59 9.59 26.13
C GLN A 280 -36.26 8.35 25.28
N CYS A 281 -35.25 8.46 24.42
CA CYS A 281 -34.78 7.39 23.55
C CYS A 281 -35.89 6.74 22.71
N ASP A 282 -36.96 7.46 22.39
CA ASP A 282 -38.14 6.88 21.75
C ASP A 282 -38.32 7.33 20.30
N ASP A 283 -37.46 8.22 19.83
CA ASP A 283 -37.31 8.62 18.45
C ASP A 283 -35.87 8.45 17.93
N SER A 284 -35.70 8.34 16.62
CA SER A 284 -34.39 8.32 16.00
C SER A 284 -34.45 8.86 14.59
N VAL A 285 -33.30 9.33 14.10
CA VAL A 285 -33.07 9.45 12.66
C VAL A 285 -32.61 8.11 12.09
N GLN A 286 -32.64 7.99 10.76
CA GLN A 286 -32.05 6.85 10.06
C GLN A 286 -30.54 6.91 10.20
N THR A 287 -29.93 5.82 10.67
CA THR A 287 -28.47 5.73 10.81
C THR A 287 -27.83 5.42 9.45
N GLU A 288 -26.51 5.57 9.38
CA GLU A 288 -25.80 5.35 8.12
C GLU A 288 -25.30 3.92 7.99
N ALA A 289 -25.28 3.42 6.76
CA ALA A 289 -24.50 2.26 6.40
C ALA A 289 -23.00 2.59 6.51
N GLY A 290 -22.18 1.58 6.78
CA GLY A 290 -20.72 1.74 6.83
C GLY A 290 -20.13 2.13 5.47
N GLU A 291 -19.00 2.84 5.48
CA GLU A 291 -18.21 3.09 4.27
C GLU A 291 -17.48 1.81 3.83
N SER A 292 -17.28 1.66 2.53
CA SER A 292 -16.75 0.45 1.90
C SER A 292 -16.23 0.74 0.50
N ILE A 293 -15.77 -0.30 -0.21
CA ILE A 293 -15.27 -0.23 -1.60
C ILE A 293 -16.27 0.34 -2.60
N THR A 294 -17.57 0.37 -2.29
CA THR A 294 -18.63 0.88 -3.15
C THR A 294 -18.90 2.38 -2.97
N GLY A 295 -18.28 3.03 -1.99
CA GLY A 295 -18.45 4.46 -1.76
C GLY A 295 -18.60 4.84 -0.27
N PRO A 296 -18.84 6.13 0.01
CA PRO A 296 -18.87 6.69 1.36
C PRO A 296 -20.02 6.14 2.22
N ALA A 297 -19.96 6.38 3.52
CA ALA A 297 -21.09 6.13 4.41
C ALA A 297 -22.31 6.98 4.00
N VAL A 298 -23.50 6.38 4.01
CA VAL A 298 -24.76 7.02 3.58
C VAL A 298 -25.90 6.61 4.50
N ALA A 299 -26.81 7.54 4.82
CA ALA A 299 -28.02 7.27 5.59
C ALA A 299 -28.96 6.33 4.83
N GLN A 300 -28.87 5.03 5.07
CA GLN A 300 -29.69 3.98 4.45
C GLN A 300 -29.72 2.70 5.29
N VAL A 301 -30.75 1.89 5.10
CA VAL A 301 -30.86 0.56 5.73
C VAL A 301 -30.20 -0.54 4.91
N GLU A 302 -29.93 -0.31 3.63
CA GLU A 302 -29.25 -1.29 2.78
C GLU A 302 -27.74 -1.31 3.05
N ALA A 303 -27.10 -2.47 2.86
CA ALA A 303 -25.65 -2.56 2.93
C ALA A 303 -25.00 -1.76 1.79
N ASN A 304 -23.84 -1.18 2.08
CA ASN A 304 -23.01 -0.45 1.13
C ASN A 304 -21.82 -1.34 0.74
N GLY A 305 -22.09 -2.42 -0.01
CA GLY A 305 -21.07 -3.44 -0.28
C GLY A 305 -20.65 -4.16 1.01
N GLY A 306 -19.38 -4.02 1.40
CA GLY A 306 -18.85 -4.57 2.65
C GLY A 306 -19.24 -3.80 3.92
N GLY A 307 -19.73 -2.56 3.80
CA GLY A 307 -20.30 -1.82 4.92
C GLY A 307 -21.71 -2.34 5.22
N PRO A 308 -22.05 -2.73 6.46
CA PRO A 308 -23.40 -3.20 6.76
C PRO A 308 -24.38 -2.02 6.73
N GLY A 309 -25.66 -2.33 6.55
CA GLY A 309 -26.70 -1.31 6.50
C GLY A 309 -26.95 -0.64 7.85
N GLY A 310 -27.46 0.59 7.81
CA GLY A 310 -27.91 1.32 9.00
C GLY A 310 -29.22 0.77 9.58
N ILE A 311 -29.75 1.48 10.57
CA ILE A 311 -30.99 1.18 11.28
C ILE A 311 -32.04 2.21 10.84
N SER A 312 -33.25 1.72 10.54
CA SER A 312 -34.37 2.59 10.14
C SER A 312 -34.75 3.59 11.23
N ALA A 313 -35.16 4.79 10.83
CA ALA A 313 -35.81 5.75 11.74
C ALA A 313 -37.09 5.16 12.35
N LEU A 314 -37.36 5.48 13.61
CA LEU A 314 -38.60 5.09 14.29
C LEU A 314 -38.96 6.15 15.35
N THR A 315 -40.26 6.31 15.62
CA THR A 315 -40.79 7.21 16.67
C THR A 315 -41.72 6.45 17.61
N ASN A 316 -41.86 6.92 18.85
CA ASN A 316 -42.65 6.31 19.91
C ASN A 316 -42.26 4.85 20.24
N SER A 317 -40.99 4.50 20.07
CA SER A 317 -40.46 3.18 20.41
C SER A 317 -39.13 3.30 21.13
N SER A 318 -39.20 3.25 22.46
CA SER A 318 -38.03 3.39 23.33
C SER A 318 -36.99 2.28 23.07
N PHE A 319 -35.72 2.67 22.97
CA PHE A 319 -34.57 1.76 22.91
C PHE A 319 -33.67 1.82 24.15
N HIS A 320 -34.12 2.48 25.24
CA HIS A 320 -33.32 2.68 26.45
C HIS A 320 -32.74 1.39 27.06
N ASN A 321 -33.47 0.27 26.95
CA ASN A 321 -33.05 -1.05 27.43
C ASN A 321 -33.02 -2.12 26.32
N ASP A 322 -33.13 -1.69 25.06
CA ASP A 322 -33.29 -2.55 23.89
C ASP A 322 -32.48 -2.02 22.70
N THR A 323 -31.27 -1.51 22.96
CA THR A 323 -30.34 -1.09 21.91
C THR A 323 -30.02 -2.30 21.03
N PRO A 324 -30.21 -2.20 19.70
CA PRO A 324 -29.87 -3.29 18.81
C PRO A 324 -28.37 -3.58 18.77
N LEU A 325 -28.04 -4.83 18.47
CA LEU A 325 -26.72 -5.23 18.03
C LEU A 325 -26.70 -5.13 16.50
N SER A 326 -25.97 -4.15 15.96
CA SER A 326 -25.98 -3.88 14.51
C SER A 326 -25.28 -4.98 13.73
N ALA A 327 -25.75 -5.26 12.52
CA ALA A 327 -25.02 -6.15 11.61
C ALA A 327 -23.57 -5.66 11.40
N THR A 328 -22.66 -6.59 11.18
CA THR A 328 -21.22 -6.30 11.14
C THR A 328 -20.69 -6.19 9.72
N ALA A 329 -19.54 -5.53 9.59
CA ALA A 329 -18.87 -5.32 8.31
C ALA A 329 -18.27 -6.61 7.73
N GLY A 330 -18.27 -6.70 6.41
CA GLY A 330 -17.62 -7.74 5.62
C GLY A 330 -16.28 -7.27 5.05
N HIS A 331 -15.39 -8.23 4.76
CA HIS A 331 -14.16 -8.06 3.98
C HIS A 331 -13.75 -9.42 3.40
N ALA A 332 -12.85 -10.18 4.05
CA ALA A 332 -12.49 -11.51 3.57
C ALA A 332 -13.66 -12.50 3.53
N THR A 333 -14.62 -12.30 4.42
CA THR A 333 -15.91 -12.99 4.49
C THR A 333 -17.03 -11.98 4.65
N ALA A 334 -18.28 -12.43 4.51
CA ALA A 334 -19.42 -11.58 4.83
C ALA A 334 -19.49 -11.34 6.35
N GLY A 335 -20.00 -10.17 6.74
CA GLY A 335 -20.32 -9.89 8.13
C GLY A 335 -21.46 -10.76 8.67
N GLN A 336 -21.73 -10.62 9.96
CA GLN A 336 -22.79 -11.32 10.67
C GLN A 336 -24.05 -10.47 10.79
N PRO A 337 -25.25 -11.10 10.71
CA PRO A 337 -26.51 -10.38 10.86
C PRO A 337 -26.64 -9.79 12.28
N GLY A 338 -27.24 -8.61 12.36
CA GLY A 338 -27.56 -7.96 13.63
C GLY A 338 -28.73 -8.63 14.35
N THR A 339 -28.93 -8.26 15.61
CA THR A 339 -30.04 -8.74 16.45
C THR A 339 -30.73 -7.57 17.16
N ASN A 340 -32.06 -7.57 17.19
CA ASN A 340 -32.86 -6.58 17.91
C ASN A 340 -33.81 -7.27 18.91
N GLY A 341 -34.21 -6.57 19.97
CA GLY A 341 -35.26 -7.07 20.85
C GLY A 341 -36.67 -6.75 20.36
N ARG A 342 -36.95 -5.59 19.71
CA ARG A 342 -38.28 -5.24 19.15
C ARG A 342 -38.28 -4.23 17.98
N LEU A 343 -39.10 -4.52 16.95
CA LEU A 343 -39.76 -3.63 15.96
C LEU A 343 -38.92 -2.75 15.01
N ARG A 344 -37.59 -2.64 15.14
CA ARG A 344 -36.75 -1.84 14.23
C ARG A 344 -36.20 -2.67 13.07
N THR A 345 -36.23 -2.13 11.85
CA THR A 345 -35.56 -2.77 10.72
C THR A 345 -34.05 -2.56 10.84
N LEU A 346 -33.32 -3.67 10.97
CA LEU A 346 -31.86 -3.67 10.89
C LEU A 346 -31.42 -3.83 9.45
N GLY A 347 -30.33 -3.16 9.09
CA GLY A 347 -29.69 -3.40 7.82
C GLY A 347 -29.05 -4.78 7.71
N PRO A 348 -28.86 -5.30 6.48
CA PRO A 348 -28.18 -6.57 6.26
C PRO A 348 -26.68 -6.45 6.60
N PRO A 349 -26.00 -7.58 6.85
CA PRO A 349 -24.55 -7.60 7.01
C PRO A 349 -23.82 -7.15 5.74
N GLY A 350 -22.59 -6.69 5.93
CA GLY A 350 -21.69 -6.37 4.82
C GLY A 350 -21.30 -7.61 4.01
N ALA A 351 -21.17 -7.45 2.70
CA ALA A 351 -20.70 -8.49 1.80
C ALA A 351 -19.17 -8.70 1.88
N ALA A 352 -18.70 -9.87 1.45
CA ALA A 352 -17.27 -10.13 1.26
C ALA A 352 -16.76 -9.41 -0.01
N TYR A 353 -15.49 -8.99 0.00
CA TYR A 353 -14.79 -8.43 -1.16
C TYR A 353 -13.27 -8.53 -0.97
N GLY A 354 -12.54 -8.34 -2.07
CA GLY A 354 -11.08 -8.48 -2.09
C GLY A 354 -10.65 -9.92 -2.41
N VAL A 355 -9.34 -10.14 -2.38
CA VAL A 355 -8.69 -11.43 -2.63
C VAL A 355 -7.47 -11.53 -1.74
N GLY A 356 -7.18 -12.71 -1.20
CA GLY A 356 -6.09 -12.91 -0.24
C GLY A 356 -4.72 -13.18 -0.86
N ASP A 357 -4.56 -13.10 -2.18
CA ASP A 357 -3.33 -13.46 -2.89
C ASP A 357 -2.41 -12.25 -3.18
N GLY A 358 -2.71 -11.08 -2.61
CA GLY A 358 -1.94 -9.86 -2.82
C GLY A 358 -2.12 -9.24 -4.21
N SER A 359 -2.89 -9.85 -5.11
CA SER A 359 -3.13 -9.28 -6.44
C SER A 359 -3.97 -8.00 -6.37
N ARG A 360 -4.79 -7.85 -5.31
CA ARG A 360 -5.51 -6.63 -4.95
C ARG A 360 -5.33 -6.33 -3.46
N LEU A 361 -5.05 -5.07 -3.14
CA LEU A 361 -4.94 -4.59 -1.76
C LEU A 361 -6.17 -3.75 -1.43
N THR A 362 -6.92 -4.11 -0.38
CA THR A 362 -8.17 -3.43 -0.04
C THR A 362 -8.26 -3.19 1.46
N MET A 363 -8.77 -2.03 1.87
CA MET A 363 -9.02 -1.73 3.28
C MET A 363 -10.23 -2.49 3.80
N GLY A 364 -10.36 -2.58 5.12
CA GLY A 364 -11.57 -3.05 5.78
C GLY A 364 -12.73 -2.06 5.67
N SER A 365 -13.96 -2.57 5.76
CA SER A 365 -15.20 -1.80 5.74
C SER A 365 -15.63 -1.32 7.12
N GLY A 366 -16.13 -0.09 7.16
CA GLY A 366 -16.64 0.53 8.38
C GLY A 366 -17.91 -0.16 8.87
N SER A 367 -18.17 -0.04 10.17
CA SER A 367 -19.41 -0.55 10.76
C SER A 367 -20.61 0.33 10.39
N GLY A 368 -21.83 -0.21 10.51
CA GLY A 368 -23.05 0.58 10.38
C GLY A 368 -23.30 1.42 11.63
N GLY A 369 -24.05 2.50 11.50
CA GLY A 369 -24.42 3.36 12.63
C GLY A 369 -25.43 2.69 13.55
N ASN A 370 -25.37 3.00 14.85
CA ASN A 370 -26.31 2.50 15.85
C ASN A 370 -27.02 3.65 16.58
N LEU A 371 -27.62 3.38 17.73
CA LEU A 371 -28.47 4.27 18.49
C LEU A 371 -27.79 4.57 19.84
N THR A 372 -27.89 5.80 20.29
CA THR A 372 -27.53 6.17 21.65
C THR A 372 -28.44 7.26 22.18
N CYS A 373 -28.62 7.30 23.50
CA CYS A 373 -29.37 8.35 24.17
C CYS A 373 -28.41 9.36 24.81
N ASP A 374 -28.81 10.62 24.86
CA ASP A 374 -28.04 11.71 25.46
C ASP A 374 -28.98 12.79 26.02
N THR A 375 -28.86 13.10 27.31
CA THR A 375 -29.70 14.11 27.98
C THR A 375 -29.41 15.55 27.53
N THR A 376 -28.33 15.76 26.76
CA THR A 376 -27.94 17.08 26.24
C THR A 376 -28.51 17.37 24.85
N VAL A 377 -29.10 16.37 24.21
CA VAL A 377 -29.71 16.49 22.89
C VAL A 377 -31.22 16.67 23.05
N THR A 378 -31.80 17.63 22.33
CA THR A 378 -33.25 17.92 22.37
C THR A 378 -34.00 17.42 21.14
N THR A 379 -33.27 17.04 20.08
CA THR A 379 -33.80 16.47 18.84
C THR A 379 -32.77 15.49 18.26
N PRO A 380 -33.16 14.31 17.76
CA PRO A 380 -32.20 13.35 17.25
C PRO A 380 -31.28 13.89 16.14
N ILE A 381 -29.99 13.55 16.25
CA ILE A 381 -28.96 13.94 15.29
C ILE A 381 -28.06 12.77 14.93
N LEU A 382 -27.39 12.85 13.78
CA LEU A 382 -26.33 11.91 13.40
C LEU A 382 -24.98 12.35 13.98
N VAL A 383 -24.28 11.42 14.63
CA VAL A 383 -22.96 11.64 15.23
C VAL A 383 -21.99 10.52 14.87
N GLU A 384 -20.71 10.86 14.74
CA GLU A 384 -19.65 9.86 14.68
C GLU A 384 -19.42 9.27 16.08
N ALA A 385 -19.34 7.95 16.18
CA ALA A 385 -19.22 7.26 17.45
C ALA A 385 -18.42 5.94 17.38
N ALA A 386 -18.46 5.25 16.25
CA ALA A 386 -17.72 4.01 16.06
C ALA A 386 -16.35 4.26 15.39
N PRO A 387 -15.30 3.51 15.78
CA PRO A 387 -14.00 3.61 15.12
C PRO A 387 -14.10 3.20 13.63
N PRO A 388 -13.21 3.69 12.76
CA PRO A 388 -13.06 3.18 11.41
C PRO A 388 -12.61 1.71 11.38
N ALA A 389 -12.66 1.12 10.19
CA ALA A 389 -12.07 -0.17 9.93
C ALA A 389 -10.54 -0.11 9.90
N ALA A 390 -9.87 -1.24 9.69
CA ALA A 390 -8.42 -1.24 9.48
C ALA A 390 -8.01 -0.97 8.02
N GLY A 391 -6.84 -0.37 7.87
CA GLY A 391 -6.24 0.00 6.59
C GLY A 391 -5.39 -1.12 5.96
N ILE A 392 -4.39 -0.72 5.19
CA ILE A 392 -3.44 -1.59 4.50
C ILE A 392 -2.04 -1.38 5.07
N VAL A 393 -1.33 -2.47 5.29
CA VAL A 393 0.09 -2.51 5.60
C VAL A 393 0.78 -3.28 4.47
N ALA A 394 1.61 -2.62 3.67
CA ALA A 394 2.32 -3.20 2.54
C ALA A 394 3.83 -3.03 2.72
N LEU A 395 4.55 -4.12 3.01
CA LEU A 395 5.99 -4.11 3.21
C LEU A 395 6.68 -4.84 2.07
N PHE A 396 7.66 -4.17 1.47
CA PHE A 396 8.54 -4.76 0.47
C PHE A 396 9.94 -4.89 1.06
N GLY A 397 10.21 -6.03 1.70
CA GLY A 397 11.46 -6.37 2.37
C GLY A 397 12.42 -7.19 1.50
N GLY A 398 13.70 -7.23 1.89
CA GLY A 398 14.50 -8.46 1.76
C GLY A 398 14.18 -9.34 2.95
N ASP A 399 14.90 -9.19 4.05
CA ASP A 399 14.62 -9.94 5.29
C ASP A 399 13.59 -9.22 6.18
N ILE A 400 12.59 -9.94 6.68
CA ILE A 400 11.58 -9.39 7.61
C ILE A 400 11.54 -10.24 8.88
N THR A 401 11.87 -9.64 10.02
CA THR A 401 11.83 -10.30 11.33
C THR A 401 10.92 -9.53 12.29
N VAL A 402 9.86 -10.20 12.77
CA VAL A 402 9.00 -9.70 13.85
C VAL A 402 9.47 -10.29 15.18
N GLY A 403 10.20 -9.48 15.93
CA GLY A 403 10.78 -9.82 17.22
C GLY A 403 9.75 -10.06 18.32
N ALA A 404 10.23 -10.39 19.53
CA ALA A 404 9.43 -11.01 20.58
C ALA A 404 8.18 -10.21 20.99
N THR A 405 8.35 -8.89 21.00
CA THR A 405 7.38 -7.84 21.37
C THR A 405 6.75 -7.18 20.16
N GLY A 406 7.25 -7.49 18.96
CA GLY A 406 6.85 -6.85 17.72
C GLY A 406 5.44 -7.18 17.26
N SER A 407 4.86 -6.29 16.47
CA SER A 407 3.59 -6.54 15.78
C SER A 407 3.52 -5.83 14.43
N ILE A 408 2.88 -6.49 13.46
CA ILE A 408 2.46 -5.90 12.19
C ILE A 408 0.94 -6.09 12.11
N THR A 409 0.17 -5.00 12.18
CA THR A 409 -1.28 -5.09 12.33
C THR A 409 -2.05 -4.23 11.35
N ALA A 410 -3.03 -4.85 10.69
CA ALA A 410 -4.14 -4.21 10.02
C ALA A 410 -5.45 -4.74 10.65
N SER A 411 -5.51 -4.81 11.97
CA SER A 411 -6.70 -5.22 12.71
C SER A 411 -7.55 -4.03 13.12
N ALA A 412 -8.87 -4.14 13.00
CA ALA A 412 -9.79 -3.17 13.57
C ALA A 412 -9.76 -3.28 15.10
N ARG A 413 -9.92 -2.16 15.80
CA ARG A 413 -10.02 -2.20 17.25
C ARG A 413 -11.36 -2.79 17.66
N ASP A 414 -11.34 -3.66 18.66
CA ASP A 414 -12.56 -4.14 19.31
C ASP A 414 -13.45 -2.95 19.68
N ALA A 415 -14.70 -3.00 19.25
CA ALA A 415 -15.60 -1.89 19.43
C ALA A 415 -15.97 -1.76 20.91
N SER A 416 -16.12 -0.52 21.39
CA SER A 416 -16.59 -0.27 22.76
C SER A 416 -18.09 -0.54 22.94
N ARG A 417 -18.83 -0.79 21.85
CA ARG A 417 -20.29 -0.89 21.79
C ARG A 417 -20.78 -1.76 20.62
N ASP A 418 -22.09 -1.85 20.48
CA ASP A 418 -22.91 -2.75 19.65
C ASP A 418 -22.73 -2.67 18.10
N THR A 419 -21.56 -2.28 17.57
CA THR A 419 -21.20 -2.29 16.13
C THR A 419 -19.79 -2.82 15.95
N ALA A 420 -19.43 -3.36 14.77
CA ALA A 420 -18.06 -3.81 14.50
C ALA A 420 -17.63 -3.58 13.05
N ALA A 421 -16.40 -3.06 12.89
CA ALA A 421 -15.74 -2.82 11.61
C ALA A 421 -14.80 -3.99 11.27
N SER A 422 -14.50 -4.20 9.99
CA SER A 422 -13.73 -5.36 9.54
C SER A 422 -12.21 -5.12 9.62
N GLY A 423 -11.46 -6.22 9.60
CA GLY A 423 -10.01 -6.19 9.43
C GLY A 423 -9.61 -5.63 8.06
N GLY A 424 -8.33 -5.32 7.91
CA GLY A 424 -7.73 -4.70 6.73
C GLY A 424 -6.84 -5.65 5.96
N TYR A 425 -5.71 -5.17 5.42
CA TYR A 425 -4.81 -5.98 4.62
C TYR A 425 -3.38 -5.90 5.14
N VAL A 426 -2.72 -7.03 5.36
CA VAL A 426 -1.27 -7.11 5.51
C VAL A 426 -0.67 -7.84 4.32
N TYR A 427 0.19 -7.16 3.58
CA TYR A 427 0.92 -7.71 2.45
C TYR A 427 2.42 -7.62 2.69
N LEU A 428 3.08 -8.77 2.74
CA LEU A 428 4.53 -8.86 2.97
C LEU A 428 5.18 -9.51 1.75
N VAL A 429 6.20 -8.86 1.22
CA VAL A 429 7.08 -9.41 0.19
C VAL A 429 8.49 -9.42 0.77
N GLY A 430 9.19 -10.54 0.71
CA GLY A 430 10.53 -10.68 1.27
C GLY A 430 11.25 -11.96 0.87
N ASP A 431 12.55 -12.02 1.13
CA ASP A 431 13.37 -13.21 1.02
C ASP A 431 13.11 -14.13 2.22
N ASP A 432 13.76 -13.90 3.36
CA ASP A 432 13.47 -14.61 4.60
C ASP A 432 12.48 -13.82 5.47
N ILE A 433 11.35 -14.46 5.83
CA ILE A 433 10.28 -13.85 6.62
C ILE A 433 10.03 -14.67 7.89
N ALA A 434 10.30 -14.06 9.05
CA ALA A 434 9.99 -14.58 10.37
C ALA A 434 8.88 -13.75 11.03
N LEU A 435 7.66 -14.28 11.00
CA LEU A 435 6.45 -13.58 11.49
C LEU A 435 6.33 -13.59 13.01
N GLY A 436 7.03 -14.51 13.70
CA GLY A 436 6.68 -14.90 15.05
C GLY A 436 5.31 -15.58 15.12
N ASP A 437 4.85 -15.95 16.31
CA ASP A 437 3.57 -16.66 16.47
C ASP A 437 2.43 -15.66 16.73
N GLY A 438 1.61 -15.41 15.70
CA GLY A 438 0.39 -14.60 15.81
C GLY A 438 0.64 -13.09 15.92
N ARG A 439 1.84 -12.60 15.56
CA ARG A 439 2.20 -11.17 15.65
C ARG A 439 1.80 -10.36 14.42
N VAL A 440 1.53 -11.04 13.31
CA VAL A 440 1.02 -10.43 12.09
C VAL A 440 -0.49 -10.64 12.05
N THR A 441 -1.27 -9.56 12.10
CA THR A 441 -2.72 -9.66 12.28
C THR A 441 -3.53 -8.75 11.35
N ALA A 442 -4.70 -9.23 10.92
CA ALA A 442 -5.66 -8.46 10.14
C ALA A 442 -7.10 -8.77 10.58
N LYS A 443 -7.39 -8.63 11.88
CA LYS A 443 -8.65 -9.06 12.48
C LYS A 443 -9.79 -8.06 12.35
N GLY A 444 -11.00 -8.58 12.23
CA GLY A 444 -12.23 -7.83 12.45
C GLY A 444 -12.47 -7.57 13.94
N ALA A 445 -13.16 -6.47 14.23
CA ALA A 445 -13.62 -6.18 15.58
C ALA A 445 -14.79 -7.10 15.97
N VAL A 446 -15.08 -7.19 17.27
CA VAL A 446 -16.30 -7.84 17.79
C VAL A 446 -17.28 -6.79 18.31
N ALA A 447 -18.55 -6.92 17.92
CA ALA A 447 -19.64 -6.12 18.48
C ALA A 447 -20.19 -6.83 19.72
N HIS A 448 -20.22 -6.13 20.84
CA HIS A 448 -20.66 -6.67 22.13
C HIS A 448 -22.01 -6.09 22.52
N GLY A 449 -23.00 -6.95 22.73
CA GLY A 449 -24.34 -6.56 23.16
C GLY A 449 -24.40 -6.19 24.65
N GLY A 450 -24.73 -4.93 24.93
CA GLY A 450 -24.79 -4.39 26.30
C GLY A 450 -26.19 -4.25 26.91
N ALA A 451 -27.25 -4.37 26.11
CA ALA A 451 -28.64 -4.12 26.53
C ALA A 451 -29.36 -5.42 26.93
N LEU A 452 -30.52 -5.35 27.60
CA LEU A 452 -31.20 -6.55 28.12
C LEU A 452 -31.49 -7.61 27.05
N ALA A 453 -31.86 -7.19 25.85
CA ALA A 453 -32.16 -8.11 24.74
C ALA A 453 -30.89 -8.63 24.03
N THR A 454 -29.75 -7.95 24.18
CA THR A 454 -28.48 -8.26 23.51
C THR A 454 -27.36 -8.69 24.47
N ALA A 455 -27.65 -8.73 25.77
CA ALA A 455 -26.66 -8.94 26.82
C ALA A 455 -25.89 -10.25 26.65
N GLY A 456 -24.57 -10.13 26.53
CA GLY A 456 -23.66 -11.28 26.39
C GLY A 456 -23.67 -11.92 25.00
N MET A 457 -24.28 -11.27 24.00
CA MET A 457 -24.13 -11.64 22.60
C MET A 457 -22.91 -10.95 22.00
N ASP A 458 -22.12 -11.74 21.29
CA ASP A 458 -20.98 -11.27 20.51
C ASP A 458 -21.24 -11.61 19.04
N ILE A 459 -21.12 -10.62 18.17
CA ILE A 459 -21.11 -10.86 16.73
C ILE A 459 -19.84 -10.27 16.11
N PRO A 460 -18.96 -11.10 15.53
CA PRO A 460 -17.73 -10.63 14.93
C PRO A 460 -18.00 -9.96 13.57
N ALA A 461 -17.21 -8.95 13.24
CA ALA A 461 -17.00 -8.52 11.87
C ALA A 461 -16.07 -9.50 11.13
N SER A 462 -16.02 -9.38 9.81
CA SER A 462 -15.06 -10.16 9.03
C SER A 462 -13.63 -9.76 9.37
N ASP A 463 -12.76 -10.75 9.46
CA ASP A 463 -11.32 -10.53 9.31
C ASP A 463 -11.01 -10.01 7.90
N GLY A 464 -9.81 -9.47 7.75
CA GLY A 464 -9.25 -9.10 6.48
C GLY A 464 -8.27 -10.16 5.96
N TYR A 465 -7.19 -9.71 5.33
CA TYR A 465 -6.26 -10.60 4.64
C TYR A 465 -4.84 -10.46 5.16
N VAL A 466 -4.14 -11.58 5.23
CA VAL A 466 -2.67 -11.62 5.33
C VAL A 466 -2.17 -12.38 4.10
N ALA A 467 -1.35 -11.73 3.28
CA ALA A 467 -0.75 -12.31 2.09
C ALA A 467 0.76 -12.16 2.12
N ILE A 468 1.48 -13.24 1.76
CA ILE A 468 2.93 -13.30 1.88
C ILE A 468 3.54 -13.85 0.59
N VAL A 469 4.49 -13.12 0.02
CA VAL A 469 5.40 -13.60 -1.01
C VAL A 469 6.78 -13.76 -0.36
N ALA A 470 7.20 -15.01 -0.13
CA ALA A 470 8.51 -15.33 0.42
C ALA A 470 9.38 -16.01 -0.66
N TYR A 471 10.55 -15.44 -0.97
CA TYR A 471 11.52 -16.05 -1.89
C TYR A 471 12.46 -17.03 -1.19
N GLY A 472 12.62 -16.90 0.12
CA GLY A 472 13.43 -17.73 1.00
C GLY A 472 12.60 -18.48 2.05
N ALA A 473 13.07 -18.48 3.29
CA ALA A 473 12.44 -19.17 4.40
C ALA A 473 11.25 -18.38 4.97
N LEU A 474 10.13 -19.07 5.20
CA LEU A 474 8.98 -18.52 5.92
C LEU A 474 8.79 -19.27 7.24
N SER A 475 8.67 -18.54 8.35
CA SER A 475 8.42 -19.11 9.69
C SER A 475 7.44 -18.27 10.52
N GLY A 476 6.82 -18.91 11.52
CA GLY A 476 5.79 -18.30 12.37
C GLY A 476 4.38 -18.42 11.80
N THR A 477 3.43 -17.72 12.41
CA THR A 477 2.01 -17.72 12.04
C THR A 477 1.43 -16.31 12.06
N SER A 478 0.39 -16.08 11.25
CA SER A 478 -0.42 -14.87 11.27
C SER A 478 -1.87 -15.18 11.68
N ASP A 479 -2.64 -14.13 11.97
CA ASP A 479 -4.06 -14.25 12.28
C ASP A 479 -4.89 -13.15 11.60
N PRO A 480 -5.66 -13.45 10.53
CA PRO A 480 -5.96 -14.79 10.01
C PRO A 480 -4.74 -15.49 9.37
N PRO A 481 -4.80 -16.82 9.14
CA PRO A 481 -3.72 -17.55 8.49
C PRO A 481 -3.36 -16.95 7.12
N ALA A 482 -2.06 -16.75 6.90
CA ALA A 482 -1.57 -16.13 5.68
C ALA A 482 -1.83 -16.99 4.44
N THR A 483 -2.22 -16.34 3.36
CA THR A 483 -2.11 -16.93 2.02
C THR A 483 -0.68 -16.73 1.54
N VAL A 484 0.04 -17.84 1.38
CA VAL A 484 1.41 -17.83 0.85
C VAL A 484 1.34 -17.94 -0.67
N VAL A 485 1.86 -16.93 -1.34
CA VAL A 485 1.89 -16.80 -2.79
C VAL A 485 3.27 -17.22 -3.26
N THR A 486 3.32 -18.25 -4.10
CA THR A 486 4.58 -18.66 -4.73
C THR A 486 4.97 -17.62 -5.79
N PRO A 487 6.24 -17.17 -5.81
CA PRO A 487 6.71 -16.18 -6.77
C PRO A 487 6.55 -16.56 -8.24
#